data_AF-A0A059E0E5-F1
#
_entry.id   AF-A0A059E0E5-F1
#
_cell.length_a   1.000
_cell.length_b   1.000
_cell.length_c   1.000
_cell.angle_alpha   90.00
_cell.angle_beta   90.00
_cell.angle_gamma   90.00
#
_symmetry.space_group_name_H-M   'P 1'
#
loop_
_entity.id
_entity.type
_entity.pdbx_description
1 polymer ?
#
loop_
_entity_poly.entity_id
_entity_poly.type
_entity_poly.pdbx_seq_one_letter_code
_entity_poly.pdbx_strand_id
1 'polypeptide(L)'
;MIDDLTLHADRLARTPLKKLADARATSSRLNACGWSIDLSRQFLDAESTAALQQFGDSSGLQDAADKMFAGDIVNPSENRPALHWALRAQSSLSGEAESVRQSVLPALAFARDVASGAVTSSTGERFNAVLHIGIGGSDFGPRLIADAFQDHASDEIDLRFCANVDPFDLDRAIAGLNPERTLVIGVSKSFGTEETLYNLARARKWLEATIGDKSQQHLALVTANPDRAKNWLDGREAHVFDMPLSVGGRFSLWSAASLACMIYLGADVFEDILTGAADMDEHVRTTSMAQNAAMQLALLDYWNATIRKEKMRVLLAYANRLRMLPTYLQQLEMESNGKSVGPHGDAVSGATAPALWGGEGSVGQHSYHQWLHQGSQDVPCEFILAPDRNRDAEGVKALTAHALAQAEVLANGRTLEEVKQEEPDLTDEVARQKVHAGGRASTFFAHSQFEPQAFGSLVALYEHRTYFAGHLWGLNPFDQWGVERGKTMASRLKPAVAGEATAADTVTNSLIAMITGN
;
A
#
# COMPACT_ATOMS: atom_id res chain seq x y z
N MET A 1 -26.45 -16.11 -9.29
CA MET A 1 -25.00 -15.92 -9.49
C MET A 1 -24.24 -16.00 -8.18
N ILE A 2 -24.53 -15.17 -7.16
CA ILE A 2 -23.89 -15.33 -5.83
C ILE A 2 -24.27 -16.67 -5.16
N ASP A 3 -25.54 -17.08 -5.25
CA ASP A 3 -25.98 -18.39 -4.74
C ASP A 3 -25.23 -19.54 -5.42
N ASP A 4 -24.90 -19.39 -6.70
CA ASP A 4 -24.14 -20.36 -7.49
C ASP A 4 -22.68 -20.45 -7.02
N LEU A 5 -22.03 -19.30 -6.79
CA LEU A 5 -20.70 -19.25 -6.19
C LEU A 5 -20.67 -19.90 -4.79
N THR A 6 -21.71 -19.69 -3.99
CA THR A 6 -21.83 -20.30 -2.65
C THR A 6 -21.94 -21.83 -2.75
N LEU A 7 -22.72 -22.36 -3.69
CA LEU A 7 -22.80 -23.80 -3.94
C LEU A 7 -21.44 -24.39 -4.34
N HIS A 8 -20.68 -23.70 -5.20
CA HIS A 8 -19.32 -24.13 -5.54
C HIS A 8 -18.39 -24.11 -4.32
N ALA A 9 -18.47 -23.08 -3.47
CA ALA A 9 -17.64 -22.99 -2.27
C ALA A 9 -17.96 -24.11 -1.26
N ASP A 10 -19.23 -24.42 -1.02
CA ASP A 10 -19.66 -25.51 -0.14
C ASP A 10 -19.19 -26.88 -0.63
N ARG A 11 -19.21 -27.09 -1.97
CA ARG A 11 -18.67 -28.29 -2.61
C ARG A 11 -17.15 -28.38 -2.43
N LEU A 12 -16.43 -27.30 -2.68
CA LEU A 12 -14.97 -27.25 -2.61
C LEU A 12 -14.45 -27.34 -1.18
N ALA A 13 -15.20 -26.86 -0.18
CA ALA A 13 -14.85 -26.99 1.24
C ALA A 13 -14.70 -28.45 1.72
N ARG A 14 -15.30 -29.40 0.99
CA ARG A 14 -15.21 -30.84 1.27
C ARG A 14 -14.07 -31.54 0.51
N THR A 15 -13.34 -30.80 -0.33
CA THR A 15 -12.23 -31.34 -1.13
C THR A 15 -10.90 -30.87 -0.55
N PRO A 16 -9.94 -31.78 -0.27
CA PRO A 16 -8.61 -31.38 0.18
C PRO A 16 -7.94 -30.44 -0.82
N LEU A 17 -7.38 -29.32 -0.34
CA LEU A 17 -6.72 -28.32 -1.20
C LEU A 17 -5.62 -28.94 -2.07
N LYS A 18 -4.84 -29.88 -1.53
CA LYS A 18 -3.82 -30.64 -2.27
C LYS A 18 -4.39 -31.26 -3.55
N LYS A 19 -5.58 -31.88 -3.48
CA LYS A 19 -6.24 -32.50 -4.65
C LYS A 19 -6.66 -31.45 -5.68
N LEU A 20 -7.16 -30.29 -5.24
CA LEU A 20 -7.51 -29.17 -6.12
C LEU A 20 -6.27 -28.60 -6.80
N ALA A 21 -5.18 -28.43 -6.04
CA ALA A 21 -3.91 -27.92 -6.54
C ALA A 21 -3.28 -28.89 -7.56
N ASP A 22 -3.26 -30.19 -7.28
CA ASP A 22 -2.75 -31.22 -8.20
C ASP A 22 -3.50 -31.20 -9.54
N ALA A 23 -4.83 -31.08 -9.51
CA ALA A 23 -5.66 -30.96 -10.71
C ALA A 23 -5.40 -29.68 -11.51
N ARG A 24 -4.78 -28.68 -10.90
CA ARG A 24 -4.49 -27.35 -11.47
C ARG A 24 -3.01 -27.06 -11.64
N ALA A 25 -2.12 -28.04 -11.41
CA ALA A 25 -0.68 -27.85 -11.44
C ALA A 25 -0.16 -27.38 -12.82
N THR A 26 -0.90 -27.68 -13.89
CA THR A 26 -0.60 -27.26 -15.27
C THR A 26 -1.53 -26.16 -15.78
N SER A 27 -2.37 -25.56 -14.92
CA SER A 27 -3.22 -24.44 -15.30
C SER A 27 -2.36 -23.24 -15.71
N SER A 28 -2.86 -22.45 -16.66
CA SER A 28 -2.19 -21.22 -17.07
C SER A 28 -2.09 -20.25 -15.90
N ARG A 29 -0.90 -19.67 -15.71
CA ARG A 29 -0.66 -18.56 -14.80
C ARG A 29 -1.13 -17.25 -15.43
N LEU A 30 -1.50 -16.29 -14.61
CA LEU A 30 -1.69 -14.92 -15.09
C LEU A 30 -0.30 -14.31 -15.29
N ASN A 31 -0.13 -13.55 -16.37
CA ASN A 31 1.12 -12.86 -16.66
C ASN A 31 0.82 -11.39 -16.95
N ALA A 32 1.54 -10.50 -16.26
CA ALA A 32 1.40 -9.05 -16.43
C ALA A 32 2.74 -8.38 -16.11
N CYS A 33 3.30 -7.63 -17.05
CA CYS A 33 4.51 -6.80 -16.84
C CYS A 33 5.68 -7.57 -16.19
N GLY A 34 5.94 -8.81 -16.62
CA GLY A 34 7.00 -9.67 -16.07
C GLY A 34 6.63 -10.47 -14.82
N TRP A 35 5.50 -10.18 -14.18
CA TRP A 35 4.96 -10.96 -13.06
C TRP A 35 4.25 -12.20 -13.56
N SER A 36 4.63 -13.37 -13.02
CA SER A 36 3.85 -14.60 -13.13
C SER A 36 3.09 -14.84 -11.83
N ILE A 37 1.79 -15.03 -11.92
CA ILE A 37 0.89 -15.15 -10.77
C ILE A 37 0.18 -16.50 -10.84
N ASP A 38 0.44 -17.33 -9.84
CA ASP A 38 -0.05 -18.69 -9.73
C ASP A 38 -1.19 -18.78 -8.72
N LEU A 39 -2.36 -19.22 -9.19
CA LEU A 39 -3.58 -19.38 -8.39
C LEU A 39 -3.87 -20.86 -8.07
N SER A 40 -2.96 -21.79 -8.36
CA SER A 40 -3.23 -23.24 -8.28
C SER A 40 -3.57 -23.71 -6.87
N ARG A 41 -2.93 -23.11 -5.85
CA ARG A 41 -3.19 -23.37 -4.42
C ARG A 41 -4.33 -22.53 -3.85
N GLN A 42 -5.37 -22.31 -4.64
CA GLN A 42 -6.63 -21.70 -4.21
C GLN A 42 -7.73 -22.76 -4.19
N PHE A 43 -8.74 -22.57 -3.34
CA PHE A 43 -9.95 -23.38 -3.36
C PHE A 43 -10.83 -23.01 -4.56
N LEU A 44 -10.35 -23.41 -5.74
CA LEU A 44 -10.99 -23.22 -7.04
C LEU A 44 -10.80 -24.50 -7.86
N ASP A 45 -11.77 -24.79 -8.72
CA ASP A 45 -11.65 -25.73 -9.82
C ASP A 45 -12.17 -25.12 -11.13
N ALA A 46 -12.25 -25.90 -12.20
CA ALA A 46 -12.68 -25.39 -13.51
C ALA A 46 -14.10 -24.81 -13.46
N GLU A 47 -15.04 -25.47 -12.77
CA GLU A 47 -16.42 -25.02 -12.65
C GLU A 47 -16.53 -23.73 -11.83
N SER A 48 -15.90 -23.68 -10.65
CA SER A 48 -15.94 -22.48 -9.82
C SER A 48 -15.22 -21.30 -10.48
N THR A 49 -14.14 -21.57 -11.22
CA THR A 49 -13.42 -20.53 -11.98
C THR A 49 -14.29 -19.97 -13.09
N ALA A 50 -15.00 -20.81 -13.84
CA ALA A 50 -15.93 -20.37 -14.87
C ALA A 50 -17.09 -19.55 -14.29
N ALA A 51 -17.67 -20.00 -13.17
CA ALA A 51 -18.72 -19.26 -12.48
C ALA A 51 -18.22 -17.90 -11.96
N LEU A 52 -16.99 -17.84 -11.45
CA LEU A 52 -16.39 -16.60 -10.96
C LEU A 52 -16.10 -15.62 -12.11
N GLN A 53 -15.66 -16.12 -13.28
CA GLN A 53 -15.54 -15.30 -14.49
C GLN A 53 -16.90 -14.78 -14.95
N GLN A 54 -17.92 -15.64 -15.03
CA GLN A 54 -19.28 -15.19 -15.39
C GLN A 54 -19.81 -14.12 -14.42
N PHE A 55 -19.52 -14.25 -13.13
CA PHE A 55 -19.83 -13.23 -12.13
C PHE A 55 -19.11 -11.90 -12.43
N GLY A 56 -17.81 -11.94 -12.72
CA GLY A 56 -17.02 -10.77 -13.11
C GLY A 56 -17.55 -10.06 -14.37
N ASP A 57 -17.88 -10.84 -15.40
CA ASP A 57 -18.46 -10.32 -16.65
C ASP A 57 -19.80 -9.62 -16.37
N SER A 58 -20.68 -10.26 -15.60
CA SER A 58 -21.98 -9.71 -15.23
C SER A 58 -21.90 -8.48 -14.32
N SER A 59 -20.79 -8.35 -13.59
CA SER A 59 -20.52 -7.21 -12.71
C SER A 59 -19.92 -6.02 -13.46
N GLY A 60 -19.53 -6.18 -14.74
CA GLY A 60 -19.04 -5.10 -15.58
C GLY A 60 -17.64 -4.62 -15.22
N LEU A 61 -16.71 -5.52 -14.87
CA LEU A 61 -15.32 -5.15 -14.55
C LEU A 61 -14.60 -4.41 -15.69
N GLN A 62 -14.84 -4.82 -16.94
CA GLN A 62 -14.24 -4.14 -18.10
C GLN A 62 -14.80 -2.71 -18.26
N ASP A 63 -16.11 -2.54 -18.13
CA ASP A 63 -16.77 -1.22 -18.16
C ASP A 63 -16.28 -0.32 -17.00
N ALA A 64 -16.04 -0.90 -15.82
CA ALA A 64 -15.44 -0.18 -14.71
C ALA A 64 -14.02 0.33 -15.03
N ALA A 65 -13.21 -0.46 -15.73
CA ALA A 65 -11.89 -0.03 -16.21
C ALA A 65 -12.02 1.11 -17.23
N ASP A 66 -12.90 0.95 -18.22
CA ASP A 66 -13.14 1.94 -19.27
C ASP A 66 -13.55 3.29 -18.67
N LYS A 67 -14.50 3.30 -17.72
CA LYS A 67 -14.94 4.51 -17.00
C LYS A 67 -13.80 5.21 -16.26
N MET A 68 -12.96 4.45 -15.54
CA MET A 68 -11.84 5.02 -14.80
C MET A 68 -10.81 5.68 -15.75
N PHE A 69 -10.46 5.01 -16.86
CA PHE A 69 -9.52 5.54 -17.84
C PHE A 69 -10.11 6.65 -18.73
N ALA A 70 -11.44 6.68 -18.91
CA ALA A 70 -12.13 7.79 -19.57
C ALA A 70 -12.18 9.06 -18.71
N GLY A 71 -11.87 8.95 -17.41
CA GLY A 71 -11.98 10.05 -16.46
C GLY A 71 -13.43 10.32 -16.03
N ASP A 72 -14.28 9.29 -16.05
CA ASP A 72 -15.65 9.39 -15.54
C ASP A 72 -15.65 9.51 -14.00
N ILE A 73 -16.81 9.92 -13.46
CA ILE A 73 -17.02 9.99 -12.02
C ILE A 73 -17.13 8.58 -11.44
N VAL A 74 -16.00 8.08 -10.93
CA VAL A 74 -15.89 6.82 -10.18
C VAL A 74 -15.82 7.03 -8.67
N ASN A 75 -15.68 8.29 -8.22
CA ASN A 75 -15.85 8.72 -6.82
C ASN A 75 -17.12 9.56 -6.69
N PRO A 76 -18.31 8.93 -6.61
CA PRO A 76 -19.59 9.64 -6.61
C PRO A 76 -19.83 10.45 -5.35
N SER A 77 -19.31 10.04 -4.18
CA SER A 77 -19.54 10.78 -2.92
C SER A 77 -18.89 12.16 -2.92
N GLU A 78 -17.81 12.33 -3.69
CA GLU A 78 -17.15 13.63 -3.86
C GLU A 78 -17.37 14.24 -5.26
N ASN A 79 -18.17 13.59 -6.11
CA ASN A 79 -18.44 13.96 -7.50
C ASN A 79 -17.14 14.20 -8.30
N ARG A 80 -16.23 13.23 -8.28
CA ARG A 80 -14.88 13.33 -8.87
C ARG A 80 -14.49 12.11 -9.69
N PRO A 81 -13.60 12.27 -10.68
CA PRO A 81 -12.87 11.15 -11.24
C PRO A 81 -11.74 10.69 -10.31
N ALA A 82 -11.18 9.53 -10.61
CA ALA A 82 -9.94 9.03 -10.00
C ALA A 82 -8.85 8.91 -11.07
N LEU A 83 -7.87 9.83 -11.05
CA LEU A 83 -6.92 10.04 -12.15
C LEU A 83 -5.46 9.76 -11.75
N HIS A 84 -5.23 8.92 -10.73
CA HIS A 84 -3.87 8.57 -10.29
C HIS A 84 -3.03 7.90 -11.40
N TRP A 85 -3.67 7.14 -12.30
CA TRP A 85 -3.03 6.58 -13.50
C TRP A 85 -2.49 7.65 -14.45
N ALA A 86 -3.08 8.85 -14.48
CA ALA A 86 -2.64 9.92 -15.38
C ALA A 86 -1.25 10.48 -14.99
N LEU A 87 -0.85 10.37 -13.72
CA LEU A 87 0.48 10.81 -13.24
C LEU A 87 1.64 10.06 -13.91
N ARG A 88 1.37 8.85 -14.38
CA ARG A 88 2.35 7.91 -14.96
C ARG A 88 2.11 7.64 -16.45
N ALA A 89 1.13 8.29 -17.07
CA ALA A 89 0.83 8.09 -18.48
C ALA A 89 2.00 8.47 -19.38
N GLN A 90 2.27 7.60 -20.37
CA GLN A 90 3.26 7.82 -21.43
C GLN A 90 2.62 8.29 -22.76
N SER A 91 1.33 8.02 -22.95
CA SER A 91 0.56 8.50 -24.10
C SER A 91 0.11 9.94 -23.89
N SER A 92 -0.17 10.64 -24.99
CA SER A 92 -0.82 11.95 -24.93
C SER A 92 -2.18 11.86 -24.25
N LEU A 93 -2.47 12.78 -23.32
CA LEU A 93 -3.74 12.90 -22.65
C LEU A 93 -4.46 14.20 -23.06
N SER A 94 -5.66 14.38 -22.53
CA SER A 94 -6.43 15.61 -22.70
C SER A 94 -7.27 15.89 -21.45
N GLY A 95 -7.83 17.10 -21.35
CA GLY A 95 -8.71 17.47 -20.24
C GLY A 95 -8.01 17.44 -18.88
N GLU A 96 -8.75 17.01 -17.85
CA GLU A 96 -8.23 16.93 -16.48
C GLU A 96 -7.06 15.96 -16.34
N ALA A 97 -7.07 14.83 -17.07
CA ALA A 97 -6.01 13.84 -17.02
C ALA A 97 -4.65 14.43 -17.48
N GLU A 98 -4.64 15.28 -18.52
CA GLU A 98 -3.43 16.00 -18.92
C GLU A 98 -2.95 16.97 -17.82
N SER A 99 -3.86 17.70 -17.19
CA SER A 99 -3.51 18.58 -16.06
C SER A 99 -2.89 17.79 -14.90
N VAL A 100 -3.41 16.61 -14.60
CA VAL A 100 -2.84 15.71 -13.58
C VAL A 100 -1.44 15.24 -13.99
N ARG A 101 -1.23 14.82 -15.24
CA ARG A 101 0.10 14.43 -15.74
C ARG A 101 1.12 15.56 -15.64
N GLN A 102 0.71 16.79 -15.97
CA GLN A 102 1.57 17.96 -15.90
C GLN A 102 1.95 18.33 -14.46
N SER A 103 1.13 17.99 -13.46
CA SER A 103 1.37 18.34 -12.05
C SER A 103 2.65 17.73 -11.46
N VAL A 104 3.12 16.57 -11.95
CA VAL A 104 4.33 15.91 -11.44
C VAL A 104 5.62 16.43 -12.06
N LEU A 105 5.56 17.03 -13.27
CA LEU A 105 6.76 17.45 -14.01
C LEU A 105 7.57 18.52 -13.28
N PRO A 106 6.97 19.55 -12.66
CA PRO A 106 7.74 20.52 -11.87
C PRO A 106 8.49 19.89 -10.70
N ALA A 107 7.93 18.86 -10.06
CA ALA A 107 8.59 18.15 -8.95
C ALA A 107 9.81 17.37 -9.44
N LEU A 108 9.71 16.70 -10.60
CA LEU A 108 10.85 16.01 -11.24
C LEU A 108 11.95 17.00 -11.65
N ALA A 109 11.58 18.14 -12.23
CA ALA A 109 12.54 19.19 -12.59
C ALA A 109 13.24 19.74 -11.34
N PHE A 110 12.48 20.08 -10.29
CA PHE A 110 13.04 20.55 -9.02
C PHE A 110 13.98 19.52 -8.39
N ALA A 111 13.63 18.23 -8.42
CA ALA A 111 14.50 17.18 -7.92
C ALA A 111 15.85 17.13 -8.65
N ARG A 112 15.85 17.29 -9.98
CA ARG A 112 17.08 17.41 -10.79
C ARG A 112 17.87 18.68 -10.45
N ASP A 113 17.19 19.79 -10.20
CA ASP A 113 17.85 21.05 -9.84
C ASP A 113 18.49 20.98 -8.44
N VAL A 114 17.85 20.32 -7.48
CA VAL A 114 18.45 20.05 -6.15
C VAL A 114 19.66 19.13 -6.29
N ALA A 115 19.52 18.00 -7.02
CA ALA A 115 20.59 17.03 -7.21
C ALA A 115 21.78 17.60 -8.00
N SER A 116 21.54 18.53 -8.93
CA SER A 116 22.61 19.20 -9.70
C SER A 116 23.22 20.40 -8.97
N GLY A 117 22.63 20.86 -7.87
CA GLY A 117 23.06 22.04 -7.13
C GLY A 117 22.69 23.36 -7.80
N ALA A 118 21.75 23.34 -8.75
CA ALA A 118 21.14 24.56 -9.30
C ALA A 118 20.21 25.22 -8.28
N VAL A 119 19.48 24.40 -7.51
CA VAL A 119 18.80 24.82 -6.28
C VAL A 119 19.73 24.52 -5.10
N THR A 120 20.09 25.57 -4.36
CA THR A 120 21.03 25.50 -3.24
C THR A 120 20.36 25.89 -1.93
N SER A 121 20.98 25.50 -0.82
CA SER A 121 20.64 25.96 0.51
C SER A 121 20.94 27.45 0.70
N SER A 122 20.50 28.01 1.82
CA SER A 122 20.70 29.41 2.18
C SER A 122 22.16 29.86 2.35
N THR A 123 23.10 28.92 2.39
CA THR A 123 24.55 29.17 2.39
C THR A 123 25.16 29.15 0.99
N GLY A 124 24.39 28.79 -0.05
CA GLY A 124 24.87 28.54 -1.41
C GLY A 124 25.45 27.14 -1.61
N GLU A 125 25.46 26.28 -0.57
CA GLU A 125 25.88 24.90 -0.66
C GLU A 125 24.72 23.98 -1.08
N ARG A 126 25.04 22.77 -1.56
CA ARG A 126 24.04 21.72 -1.83
C ARG A 126 23.35 21.28 -0.54
N PHE A 127 22.07 20.91 -0.62
CA PHE A 127 21.42 20.18 0.46
C PHE A 127 22.11 18.83 0.69
N ASN A 128 22.26 18.42 1.94
CA ASN A 128 22.77 17.09 2.32
C ASN A 128 21.78 16.29 3.17
N ALA A 129 20.59 16.85 3.41
CA ALA A 129 19.51 16.16 4.08
C ALA A 129 18.15 16.62 3.54
N VAL A 130 17.20 15.71 3.54
CA VAL A 130 15.80 15.97 3.24
C VAL A 130 14.95 15.46 4.41
N LEU A 131 14.11 16.32 4.98
CA LEU A 131 13.12 15.95 5.98
C LEU A 131 11.74 15.93 5.34
N HIS A 132 11.18 14.74 5.15
CA HIS A 132 9.82 14.54 4.66
C HIS A 132 8.83 14.55 5.83
N ILE A 133 7.80 15.40 5.75
CA ILE A 133 6.74 15.50 6.76
C ILE A 133 5.39 15.25 6.11
N GLY A 134 4.74 14.15 6.48
CA GLY A 134 3.44 13.72 5.95
C GLY A 134 2.90 12.56 6.75
N ILE A 135 1.59 12.25 6.64
CA ILE A 135 0.98 11.12 7.35
C ILE A 135 0.04 10.34 6.42
N GLY A 136 -0.09 9.03 6.66
CA GLY A 136 -0.93 8.14 5.86
C GLY A 136 -0.48 8.10 4.41
N GLY A 137 -1.34 8.54 3.49
CA GLY A 137 -1.08 8.45 2.05
C GLY A 137 0.07 9.36 1.59
N SER A 138 0.33 10.42 2.36
CA SER A 138 1.45 11.34 2.16
C SER A 138 2.78 10.81 2.73
N ASP A 139 2.82 9.58 3.26
CA ASP A 139 3.96 9.03 3.98
C ASP A 139 4.26 7.58 3.60
N PHE A 140 3.28 6.67 3.66
CA PHE A 140 3.52 5.24 3.42
C PHE A 140 4.04 4.93 2.02
N GLY A 141 3.52 5.60 0.99
CA GLY A 141 4.01 5.46 -0.39
C GLY A 141 5.47 5.91 -0.55
N PRO A 142 5.80 7.17 -0.19
CA PRO A 142 7.18 7.66 -0.19
C PRO A 142 8.14 6.80 0.65
N ARG A 143 7.75 6.35 1.85
CA ARG A 143 8.59 5.46 2.67
C ARG A 143 8.83 4.11 2.00
N LEU A 144 7.80 3.54 1.38
CA LEU A 144 7.93 2.29 0.63
C LEU A 144 8.96 2.44 -0.50
N ILE A 145 8.89 3.52 -1.28
CA ILE A 145 9.82 3.77 -2.39
C ILE A 145 11.26 3.96 -1.88
N ALA A 146 11.45 4.84 -0.89
CA ALA A 146 12.76 5.14 -0.34
C ALA A 146 13.43 3.90 0.27
N ASP A 147 12.65 3.06 0.96
CA ASP A 147 13.14 1.80 1.53
C ASP A 147 13.46 0.76 0.46
N ALA A 148 12.60 0.62 -0.55
CA ALA A 148 12.77 -0.38 -1.59
C ALA A 148 14.03 -0.17 -2.44
N PHE A 149 14.48 1.07 -2.62
CA PHE A 149 15.55 1.44 -3.55
C PHE A 149 16.69 2.23 -2.90
N GLN A 150 16.92 2.04 -1.59
CA GLN A 150 18.02 2.70 -0.87
C GLN A 150 19.40 2.52 -1.54
N ASP A 151 19.62 1.43 -2.28
CA ASP A 151 20.86 1.19 -3.02
C ASP A 151 21.02 2.01 -4.31
N HIS A 152 19.95 2.67 -4.77
CA HIS A 152 20.01 3.70 -5.82
C HIS A 152 20.14 5.12 -5.25
N ALA A 153 20.12 5.26 -3.91
CA ALA A 153 20.13 6.56 -3.28
C ALA A 153 21.43 7.31 -3.47
N SER A 154 21.35 8.64 -3.43
CA SER A 154 22.51 9.51 -3.31
C SER A 154 23.21 9.29 -1.96
N ASP A 155 24.53 9.03 -2.00
CA ASP A 155 25.38 8.99 -0.81
C ASP A 155 25.49 10.36 -0.09
N GLU A 156 25.04 11.44 -0.74
CA GLU A 156 25.15 12.82 -0.23
C GLU A 156 23.91 13.29 0.55
N ILE A 157 22.76 12.60 0.44
CA ILE A 157 21.50 13.04 1.04
C ILE A 157 21.02 12.07 2.11
N ASP A 158 20.94 12.56 3.35
CA ASP A 158 20.25 11.88 4.45
C ASP A 158 18.74 12.15 4.38
N LEU A 159 17.96 11.17 3.92
CA LEU A 159 16.50 11.25 3.89
C LEU A 159 15.89 10.78 5.22
N ARG A 160 15.17 11.69 5.88
CA ARG A 160 14.44 11.46 7.13
C ARG A 160 12.94 11.68 6.91
N PHE A 161 12.15 11.02 7.74
CA PHE A 161 10.70 11.11 7.67
C PHE A 161 10.10 11.35 9.06
N CYS A 162 9.05 12.16 9.12
CA CYS A 162 8.26 12.45 10.31
C CYS A 162 6.77 12.44 9.96
N ALA A 163 5.97 11.70 10.72
CA ALA A 163 4.55 11.52 10.44
C ALA A 163 3.66 11.73 11.67
N ASN A 164 4.07 11.21 12.83
CA ASN A 164 3.27 11.18 14.03
C ASN A 164 3.23 12.55 14.71
N VAL A 165 2.12 12.87 15.38
CA VAL A 165 2.00 14.07 16.22
C VAL A 165 2.76 13.95 17.54
N ASP A 166 3.11 12.71 17.93
CA ASP A 166 4.04 12.48 19.03
C ASP A 166 5.33 13.31 18.81
N PRO A 167 5.64 14.27 19.70
CA PRO A 167 6.76 15.17 19.52
C PRO A 167 8.09 14.46 19.28
N PHE A 168 8.25 13.24 19.82
CA PHE A 168 9.46 12.45 19.69
C PHE A 168 9.76 12.00 18.26
N ASP A 169 8.74 11.88 17.40
CA ASP A 169 8.93 11.48 16.00
C ASP A 169 9.76 12.54 15.24
N LEU A 170 9.39 13.82 15.39
CA LEU A 170 10.18 14.90 14.81
C LEU A 170 11.56 15.02 15.47
N ASP A 171 11.65 14.88 16.80
CA ASP A 171 12.92 14.97 17.52
C ASP A 171 13.92 13.93 17.00
N ARG A 172 13.47 12.70 16.74
CA ARG A 172 14.27 11.65 16.10
C ARG A 172 14.63 12.00 14.67
N ALA A 173 13.68 12.53 13.89
CA ALA A 173 13.89 12.83 12.49
C ALA A 173 14.96 13.92 12.29
N ILE A 174 14.95 14.98 13.11
CA ILE A 174 15.91 16.10 13.02
C ILE A 174 17.24 15.85 13.74
N ALA A 175 17.33 14.82 14.57
CA ALA A 175 18.54 14.52 15.33
C ALA A 175 19.75 14.32 14.39
N GLY A 176 20.77 15.14 14.59
CA GLY A 176 22.02 15.13 13.83
C GLY A 176 21.99 15.89 12.50
N LEU A 177 20.83 16.39 12.05
CA LEU A 177 20.73 17.16 10.81
C LEU A 177 21.30 18.58 10.99
N ASN A 178 21.91 19.11 9.93
CA ASN A 178 22.32 20.52 9.88
C ASN A 178 21.20 21.39 9.27
N PRO A 179 20.60 22.32 10.03
CA PRO A 179 19.57 23.23 9.52
C PRO A 179 20.01 24.03 8.27
N GLU A 180 21.30 24.40 8.19
CA GLU A 180 21.86 25.16 7.07
C GLU A 180 21.90 24.36 5.75
N ARG A 181 21.74 23.03 5.80
CA ARG A 181 21.82 22.15 4.63
C ARG A 181 20.68 21.13 4.53
N THR A 182 19.59 21.36 5.27
CA THR A 182 18.40 20.48 5.27
C THR A 182 17.25 21.12 4.49
N LEU A 183 16.67 20.40 3.54
CA LEU A 183 15.41 20.75 2.87
C LEU A 183 14.25 20.09 3.60
N VAL A 184 13.24 20.85 4.02
CA VAL A 184 12.03 20.34 4.65
C VAL A 184 10.90 20.29 3.62
N ILE A 185 10.32 19.10 3.42
CA ILE A 185 9.23 18.86 2.47
C ILE A 185 7.97 18.50 3.25
N GLY A 186 6.96 19.37 3.20
CA GLY A 186 5.65 19.14 3.81
C GLY A 186 4.61 18.65 2.81
N VAL A 187 4.05 17.47 3.04
CA VAL A 187 3.05 16.85 2.14
C VAL A 187 1.73 16.70 2.86
N SER A 188 0.72 17.48 2.45
CA SER A 188 -0.63 17.38 2.98
C SER A 188 -1.66 17.87 1.96
N LYS A 189 -2.43 16.94 1.40
CA LYS A 189 -3.46 17.22 0.37
C LYS A 189 -4.42 18.35 0.77
N SER A 190 -4.95 18.34 2.00
CA SER A 190 -5.91 19.33 2.48
C SER A 190 -5.27 20.61 3.03
N PHE A 191 -3.94 20.59 3.22
CA PHE A 191 -3.17 21.51 4.06
C PHE A 191 -3.87 21.87 5.40
N GLY A 192 -4.56 20.90 6.00
CA GLY A 192 -5.30 21.07 7.26
C GLY A 192 -5.11 19.91 8.23
N THR A 193 -4.27 18.93 7.88
CA THR A 193 -3.94 17.78 8.74
C THR A 193 -3.13 18.25 9.93
N GLU A 194 -3.66 18.03 11.14
CA GLU A 194 -3.09 18.58 12.37
C GLU A 194 -1.65 18.11 12.59
N GLU A 195 -1.41 16.81 12.44
CA GLU A 195 -0.13 16.16 12.68
C GLU A 195 0.95 16.76 11.75
N THR A 196 0.64 16.90 10.46
CA THR A 196 1.54 17.50 9.48
C THR A 196 1.82 18.97 9.76
N LEU A 197 0.78 19.77 10.05
CA LEU A 197 0.95 21.21 10.33
C LEU A 197 1.71 21.47 11.63
N TYR A 198 1.47 20.66 12.66
CA TYR A 198 2.22 20.69 13.91
C TYR A 198 3.71 20.44 13.67
N ASN A 199 4.04 19.38 12.94
CA ASN A 199 5.42 19.03 12.64
C ASN A 199 6.09 20.03 11.70
N LEU A 200 5.39 20.55 10.68
CA LEU A 200 5.90 21.61 9.83
C LEU A 200 6.22 22.88 10.61
N ALA A 201 5.34 23.29 11.52
CA ALA A 201 5.57 24.47 12.36
C ALA A 201 6.79 24.29 13.27
N ARG A 202 7.00 23.08 13.83
CA ARG A 202 8.18 22.77 14.64
C ARG A 202 9.46 22.69 13.81
N ALA A 203 9.46 22.03 12.67
CA ALA A 203 10.60 21.94 11.76
C ALA A 203 11.01 23.31 11.24
N ARG A 204 10.03 24.16 10.92
CA ARG A 204 10.25 25.54 10.54
C ARG A 204 10.91 26.36 11.66
N LYS A 205 10.42 26.27 12.90
CA LYS A 205 11.07 26.92 14.06
C LYS A 205 12.50 26.43 14.26
N TRP A 206 12.75 25.14 14.04
CA TRP A 206 14.08 24.56 14.09
C TRP A 206 15.02 25.13 13.02
N LEU A 207 14.55 25.31 11.78
CA LEU A 207 15.30 26.01 10.73
C LEU A 207 15.57 27.48 11.12
N GLU A 208 14.52 28.22 11.49
CA GLU A 208 14.59 29.65 11.83
C GLU A 208 15.55 29.93 12.99
N ALA A 209 15.65 29.02 13.97
CA ALA A 209 16.58 29.14 15.07
C ALA A 209 18.06 29.22 14.63
N THR A 210 18.39 28.75 13.42
CA THR A 210 19.76 28.75 12.88
C THR A 210 19.92 29.70 11.70
N ILE A 211 19.01 29.66 10.72
CA ILE A 211 19.13 30.41 9.46
C ILE A 211 18.14 31.58 9.32
N GLY A 212 17.36 31.87 10.36
CA GLY A 212 16.41 32.98 10.37
C GLY A 212 15.42 32.93 9.21
N ASP A 213 15.13 34.09 8.61
CA ASP A 213 14.18 34.22 7.49
C ASP A 213 14.61 33.49 6.21
N LYS A 214 15.88 33.06 6.10
CA LYS A 214 16.34 32.26 4.97
C LYS A 214 15.77 30.83 4.98
N SER A 215 15.11 30.41 6.07
CA SER A 215 14.37 29.15 6.17
C SER A 215 13.33 28.95 5.05
N GLN A 216 12.85 30.03 4.44
CA GLN A 216 11.96 30.03 3.28
C GLN A 216 12.55 29.28 2.06
N GLN A 217 13.88 29.32 1.88
CA GLN A 217 14.59 28.61 0.81
C GLN A 217 14.72 27.11 1.10
N HIS A 218 14.41 26.69 2.33
CA HIS A 218 14.51 25.32 2.83
C HIS A 218 13.13 24.66 2.96
N LEU A 219 12.09 25.24 2.38
CA LEU A 219 10.72 24.74 2.47
C LEU A 219 10.16 24.40 1.09
N ALA A 220 9.70 23.17 0.94
CA ALA A 220 8.85 22.72 -0.16
C ALA A 220 7.53 22.18 0.39
N LEU A 221 6.41 22.58 -0.21
CA LEU A 221 5.06 22.20 0.21
C LEU A 221 4.33 21.52 -0.95
N VAL A 222 3.67 20.40 -0.67
CA VAL A 222 2.89 19.63 -1.64
C VAL A 222 1.43 19.55 -1.16
N THR A 223 0.51 20.09 -1.96
CA THR A 223 -0.89 20.27 -1.51
C THR A 223 -1.88 20.43 -2.66
N ALA A 224 -3.14 20.07 -2.43
CA ALA A 224 -4.27 20.42 -3.30
C ALA A 224 -4.92 21.76 -2.90
N ASN A 225 -4.40 22.40 -1.84
CA ASN A 225 -4.94 23.63 -1.27
C ASN A 225 -3.83 24.68 -1.09
N PRO A 226 -3.38 25.31 -2.20
CA PRO A 226 -2.31 26.29 -2.16
C PRO A 226 -2.67 27.54 -1.36
N ASP A 227 -3.94 27.91 -1.25
CA ASP A 227 -4.37 29.08 -0.48
C ASP A 227 -4.17 28.87 1.04
N ARG A 228 -4.48 27.69 1.56
CA ARG A 228 -4.15 27.34 2.95
C ARG A 228 -2.65 27.30 3.21
N ALA A 229 -1.87 26.79 2.24
CA ALA A 229 -0.41 26.81 2.33
C ALA A 229 0.13 28.25 2.38
N LYS A 230 -0.33 29.13 1.49
CA LYS A 230 0.02 30.56 1.49
C LYS A 230 -0.34 31.24 2.80
N ASN A 231 -1.52 30.98 3.35
CA ASN A 231 -1.94 31.52 4.63
C ASN A 231 -1.05 31.04 5.78
N TRP A 232 -0.63 29.78 5.78
CA TRP A 232 0.29 29.24 6.79
C TRP A 232 1.71 29.81 6.65
N LEU A 233 2.17 30.08 5.43
CA LEU A 233 3.46 30.71 5.17
C LEU A 233 3.51 32.15 5.73
N ASP A 234 2.37 32.84 5.77
CA ASP A 234 2.21 34.17 6.39
C ASP A 234 3.18 35.19 5.75
N GLY A 235 3.00 35.41 4.44
CA GLY A 235 3.78 36.36 3.64
C GLY A 235 5.17 35.89 3.21
N ARG A 236 5.51 34.62 3.49
CA ARG A 236 6.81 34.02 3.19
C ARG A 236 6.77 33.17 1.93
N GLU A 237 7.90 33.07 1.26
CA GLU A 237 8.08 32.23 0.08
C GLU A 237 8.36 30.76 0.49
N ALA A 238 8.01 29.85 -0.41
CA ALA A 238 8.39 28.44 -0.37
C ALA A 238 8.21 27.83 -1.78
N HIS A 239 8.86 26.70 -2.04
CA HIS A 239 8.54 25.92 -3.23
C HIS A 239 7.17 25.25 -3.03
N VAL A 240 6.23 25.39 -3.96
CA VAL A 240 4.89 24.80 -3.84
C VAL A 240 4.59 23.95 -5.06
N PHE A 241 4.22 22.69 -4.82
CA PHE A 241 3.87 21.71 -5.84
C PHE A 241 2.42 21.28 -5.68
N ASP A 242 1.73 21.11 -6.82
CA ASP A 242 0.34 20.71 -6.84
C ASP A 242 0.17 19.21 -6.53
N MET A 243 -0.94 18.89 -5.87
CA MET A 243 -1.40 17.53 -5.64
C MET A 243 -2.88 17.46 -6.03
N PRO A 244 -3.21 17.05 -7.27
CA PRO A 244 -4.57 17.18 -7.79
C PRO A 244 -5.64 16.51 -6.92
N LEU A 245 -6.84 17.11 -6.86
CA LEU A 245 -7.95 16.59 -6.05
C LEU A 245 -8.43 15.20 -6.50
N SER A 246 -8.32 14.87 -7.79
CA SER A 246 -8.63 13.57 -8.38
C SER A 246 -7.57 12.48 -8.11
N VAL A 247 -6.51 12.80 -7.37
CA VAL A 247 -5.50 11.85 -6.89
C VAL A 247 -5.73 11.58 -5.40
N GLY A 248 -6.29 10.42 -5.06
CA GLY A 248 -6.51 10.01 -3.66
C GLY A 248 -5.20 9.91 -2.87
N GLY A 249 -5.22 10.18 -1.57
CA GLY A 249 -4.00 10.18 -0.74
C GLY A 249 -3.24 8.84 -0.78
N ARG A 250 -3.94 7.72 -0.63
CA ARG A 250 -3.37 6.36 -0.74
C ARG A 250 -2.98 5.93 -2.17
N PHE A 251 -3.34 6.74 -3.18
CA PHE A 251 -2.96 6.57 -4.59
C PHE A 251 -1.97 7.67 -5.05
N SER A 252 -1.36 8.40 -4.11
CA SER A 252 -0.59 9.61 -4.42
C SER A 252 0.91 9.43 -4.60
N LEU A 253 1.42 8.21 -4.40
CA LEU A 253 2.85 7.92 -4.47
C LEU A 253 3.49 8.31 -5.81
N TRP A 254 2.71 8.42 -6.88
CA TRP A 254 3.15 8.79 -8.22
C TRP A 254 3.30 10.30 -8.43
N SER A 255 2.80 11.11 -7.50
CA SER A 255 2.74 12.56 -7.59
C SER A 255 3.92 13.25 -6.91
N ALA A 256 3.90 14.58 -6.84
CA ALA A 256 4.80 15.38 -6.04
C ALA A 256 4.82 14.99 -4.54
N ALA A 257 3.86 14.19 -4.05
CA ALA A 257 3.91 13.61 -2.71
C ALA A 257 5.19 12.79 -2.46
N SER A 258 5.83 12.28 -3.52
CA SER A 258 7.11 11.56 -3.45
C SER A 258 8.32 12.42 -3.81
N LEU A 259 8.22 13.75 -3.75
CA LEU A 259 9.32 14.66 -4.09
C LEU A 259 10.60 14.34 -3.32
N ALA A 260 10.49 13.97 -2.03
CA ALA A 260 11.63 13.55 -1.24
C ALA A 260 12.36 12.34 -1.85
N CYS A 261 11.62 11.38 -2.41
CA CYS A 261 12.16 10.21 -3.09
C CYS A 261 12.77 10.57 -4.45
N MET A 262 12.13 11.47 -5.22
CA MET A 262 12.68 11.97 -6.48
C MET A 262 14.05 12.64 -6.28
N ILE A 263 14.25 13.34 -5.15
CA ILE A 263 15.54 13.93 -4.77
C ILE A 263 16.52 12.85 -4.30
N TYR A 264 16.08 11.99 -3.37
CA TYR A 264 16.93 11.01 -2.70
C TYR A 264 17.46 9.91 -3.63
N LEU A 265 16.59 9.39 -4.50
CA LEU A 265 16.91 8.31 -5.46
C LEU A 265 17.31 8.82 -6.84
N GLY A 266 17.06 10.10 -7.11
CA GLY A 266 17.16 10.67 -8.45
C GLY A 266 15.86 10.54 -9.25
N ALA A 267 15.59 11.56 -10.07
CA ALA A 267 14.36 11.65 -10.87
C ALA A 267 14.23 10.50 -11.88
N ASP A 268 15.34 10.03 -12.43
CA ASP A 268 15.34 8.98 -13.46
C ASP A 268 14.89 7.62 -12.90
N VAL A 269 15.32 7.27 -11.67
CA VAL A 269 14.84 6.08 -10.95
C VAL A 269 13.33 6.18 -10.69
N PHE A 270 12.85 7.37 -10.33
CA PHE A 270 11.42 7.58 -10.14
C PHE A 270 10.63 7.48 -11.46
N GLU A 271 11.17 7.97 -12.57
CA GLU A 271 10.56 7.83 -13.90
C GLU A 271 10.51 6.36 -14.37
N ASP A 272 11.48 5.54 -13.99
CA ASP A 272 11.43 4.09 -14.20
C ASP A 272 10.30 3.43 -13.38
N ILE A 273 10.08 3.86 -12.14
CA ILE A 273 8.91 3.43 -11.34
C ILE A 273 7.60 3.81 -12.04
N LEU A 274 7.49 5.05 -12.54
CA LEU A 274 6.31 5.50 -13.28
C LEU A 274 6.09 4.66 -14.55
N THR A 275 7.16 4.34 -15.26
CA THR A 275 7.12 3.52 -16.48
C THR A 275 6.52 2.14 -16.22
N GLY A 276 7.02 1.42 -15.20
CA GLY A 276 6.46 0.12 -14.87
C GLY A 276 4.99 0.17 -14.43
N ALA A 277 4.61 1.22 -13.72
CA ALA A 277 3.22 1.43 -13.34
C ALA A 277 2.32 1.73 -14.56
N ALA A 278 2.83 2.47 -15.55
CA ALA A 278 2.15 2.71 -16.82
C ALA A 278 1.96 1.42 -17.64
N ASP A 279 2.95 0.52 -17.64
CA ASP A 279 2.83 -0.79 -18.30
C ASP A 279 1.67 -1.61 -17.71
N MET A 280 1.48 -1.54 -16.39
CA MET A 280 0.36 -2.22 -15.73
C MET A 280 -0.99 -1.55 -16.02
N ASP A 281 -1.04 -0.22 -16.12
CA ASP A 281 -2.24 0.49 -16.59
C ASP A 281 -2.65 0.01 -17.98
N GLU A 282 -1.68 -0.13 -18.89
CA GLU A 282 -1.93 -0.60 -20.25
C GLU A 282 -2.36 -2.07 -20.28
N HIS A 283 -1.75 -2.93 -19.46
CA HIS A 283 -2.22 -4.30 -19.25
C HIS A 283 -3.69 -4.31 -18.83
N VAL A 284 -4.07 -3.48 -17.85
CA VAL A 284 -5.44 -3.43 -17.36
C VAL A 284 -6.43 -2.93 -18.42
N ARG A 285 -6.02 -1.94 -19.22
CA ARG A 285 -6.85 -1.36 -20.27
C ARG A 285 -7.10 -2.30 -21.44
N THR A 286 -6.09 -3.08 -21.84
CA THR A 286 -6.11 -3.80 -23.13
C THR A 286 -6.37 -5.30 -23.02
N THR A 287 -6.15 -5.90 -21.86
CA THR A 287 -6.36 -7.34 -21.68
C THR A 287 -7.81 -7.68 -21.36
N SER A 288 -8.27 -8.84 -21.86
CA SER A 288 -9.59 -9.37 -21.50
C SER A 288 -9.63 -9.72 -20.02
N MET A 289 -10.80 -9.60 -19.40
CA MET A 289 -10.99 -9.91 -17.98
C MET A 289 -10.37 -11.27 -17.56
N ALA A 290 -10.48 -12.32 -18.39
CA ALA A 290 -9.93 -13.64 -18.09
C ALA A 290 -8.39 -13.69 -17.99
N GLN A 291 -7.68 -12.76 -18.65
CA GLN A 291 -6.21 -12.64 -18.60
C GLN A 291 -5.75 -11.41 -17.80
N ASN A 292 -6.68 -10.57 -17.37
CA ASN A 292 -6.39 -9.35 -16.63
C ASN A 292 -6.04 -9.68 -15.17
N ALA A 293 -4.77 -9.57 -14.80
CA ALA A 293 -4.27 -9.90 -13.49
C ALA A 293 -5.00 -9.17 -12.35
N ALA A 294 -5.25 -7.86 -12.49
CA ALA A 294 -5.94 -7.07 -11.47
C ALA A 294 -7.38 -7.54 -11.26
N MET A 295 -8.12 -7.78 -12.35
CA MET A 295 -9.52 -8.24 -12.29
C MET A 295 -9.63 -9.66 -11.72
N GLN A 296 -8.76 -10.57 -12.13
CA GLN A 296 -8.76 -11.95 -11.62
C GLN A 296 -8.40 -12.01 -10.13
N LEU A 297 -7.47 -11.17 -9.67
CA LEU A 297 -7.14 -11.05 -8.25
C LEU A 297 -8.27 -10.40 -7.43
N ALA A 298 -8.97 -9.41 -7.99
CA ALA A 298 -10.14 -8.82 -7.35
C ALA A 298 -11.29 -9.83 -7.20
N LEU A 299 -11.52 -10.67 -8.22
CA LEU A 299 -12.45 -11.79 -8.14
C LEU A 299 -12.06 -12.79 -7.05
N LEU A 300 -10.76 -13.06 -6.92
CA LEU A 300 -10.24 -13.93 -5.85
C LEU A 300 -10.43 -13.31 -4.46
N ASP A 301 -10.25 -11.99 -4.31
CA ASP A 301 -10.52 -11.29 -3.05
C ASP A 301 -12.01 -11.38 -2.68
N TYR A 302 -12.91 -11.17 -3.64
CA TYR A 302 -14.35 -11.35 -3.43
C TYR A 302 -14.70 -12.80 -3.07
N TRP A 303 -14.13 -13.77 -3.79
CA TRP A 303 -14.30 -15.21 -3.51
C TRP A 303 -13.88 -15.56 -2.09
N ASN A 304 -12.69 -15.13 -1.66
CA ASN A 304 -12.18 -15.46 -0.35
C ASN A 304 -12.95 -14.73 0.76
N ALA A 305 -13.12 -13.40 0.64
CA ALA A 305 -13.71 -12.61 1.71
C ALA A 305 -15.23 -12.79 1.85
N THR A 306 -15.96 -12.80 0.72
CA THR A 306 -17.43 -12.81 0.74
C THR A 306 -18.00 -14.22 0.66
N ILE A 307 -17.50 -15.02 -0.28
CA ILE A 307 -18.06 -16.36 -0.52
C ILE A 307 -17.53 -17.37 0.51
N ARG A 308 -16.20 -17.41 0.71
CA ARG A 308 -15.56 -18.31 1.68
C ARG A 308 -15.48 -17.74 3.09
N LYS A 309 -15.79 -16.45 3.29
CA LYS A 309 -15.85 -15.78 4.59
C LYS A 309 -14.50 -15.71 5.30
N GLU A 310 -13.41 -15.72 4.53
CA GLU A 310 -12.05 -15.52 5.03
C GLU A 310 -11.91 -14.06 5.52
N LYS A 311 -11.57 -13.88 6.80
CA LYS A 311 -11.57 -12.54 7.44
C LYS A 311 -10.23 -11.82 7.33
N MET A 312 -9.20 -12.53 6.90
CA MET A 312 -7.82 -12.06 6.88
C MET A 312 -7.16 -12.48 5.58
N ARG A 313 -6.14 -11.74 5.18
CA ARG A 313 -5.18 -12.12 4.14
C ARG A 313 -3.77 -11.82 4.65
N VAL A 314 -2.83 -12.75 4.46
CA VAL A 314 -1.43 -12.56 4.88
C VAL A 314 -0.53 -12.39 3.67
N LEU A 315 0.17 -11.26 3.59
CA LEU A 315 1.17 -11.00 2.55
C LEU A 315 2.58 -11.34 3.04
N LEU A 316 3.29 -12.16 2.27
CA LEU A 316 4.62 -12.66 2.59
C LEU A 316 5.59 -12.24 1.50
N ALA A 317 6.32 -11.15 1.73
CA ALA A 317 7.27 -10.58 0.78
C ALA A 317 8.62 -11.32 0.87
N TYR A 318 8.90 -12.21 -0.08
CA TYR A 318 10.22 -12.84 -0.28
C TYR A 318 11.10 -11.97 -1.18
N ALA A 319 11.27 -10.73 -0.73
CA ALA A 319 12.17 -9.71 -1.26
C ALA A 319 12.31 -8.62 -0.19
N ASN A 320 13.51 -8.36 0.31
CA ASN A 320 13.70 -7.37 1.39
C ASN A 320 13.28 -5.95 0.95
N ARG A 321 13.45 -5.61 -0.34
CA ARG A 321 12.95 -4.36 -0.94
C ARG A 321 11.42 -4.17 -0.80
N LEU A 322 10.66 -5.24 -0.55
CA LEU A 322 9.21 -5.21 -0.39
C LEU A 322 8.76 -5.30 1.07
N ARG A 323 9.66 -5.11 2.04
CA ARG A 323 9.33 -5.23 3.46
C ARG A 323 8.28 -4.27 3.97
N MET A 324 8.23 -3.06 3.39
CA MET A 324 7.24 -2.04 3.72
C MET A 324 5.92 -2.20 2.94
N LEU A 325 5.86 -3.13 1.98
CA LEU A 325 4.68 -3.32 1.13
C LEU A 325 3.42 -3.68 1.94
N PRO A 326 3.45 -4.59 2.94
CA PRO A 326 2.26 -4.87 3.76
C PRO A 326 1.69 -3.60 4.42
N THR A 327 2.55 -2.72 4.95
CA THR A 327 2.11 -1.48 5.60
C THR A 327 1.48 -0.50 4.61
N TYR A 328 2.06 -0.36 3.41
CA TYR A 328 1.46 0.44 2.35
C TYR A 328 0.09 -0.12 1.93
N LEU A 329 0.00 -1.43 1.69
CA LEU A 329 -1.22 -2.08 1.23
C LEU A 329 -2.33 -2.09 2.29
N GLN A 330 -1.98 -2.09 3.59
CA GLN A 330 -2.95 -1.90 4.66
C GLN A 330 -3.74 -0.61 4.46
N GLN A 331 -3.06 0.49 4.16
CA GLN A 331 -3.77 1.72 3.85
C GLN A 331 -4.51 1.62 2.51
N LEU A 332 -3.84 1.19 1.44
CA LEU A 332 -4.42 1.14 0.11
C LEU A 332 -5.74 0.34 0.10
N GLU A 333 -5.74 -0.86 0.65
CA GLU A 333 -6.88 -1.77 0.57
C GLU A 333 -7.90 -1.54 1.67
N MET A 334 -7.46 -1.44 2.94
CA MET A 334 -8.40 -1.37 4.06
C MET A 334 -9.08 0.00 4.15
N GLU A 335 -8.39 1.09 3.82
CA GLU A 335 -9.03 2.42 3.78
C GLU A 335 -9.95 2.58 2.56
N SER A 336 -9.63 1.93 1.43
CA SER A 336 -10.49 1.95 0.24
C SER A 336 -11.76 1.11 0.43
N ASN A 337 -11.59 -0.15 0.81
CA ASN A 337 -12.63 -1.18 0.71
C ASN A 337 -13.13 -1.69 2.08
N GLY A 338 -12.60 -1.18 3.20
CA GLY A 338 -13.12 -1.41 4.56
C GLY A 338 -14.40 -0.62 4.82
N LYS A 339 -15.43 -0.86 4.01
CA LYS A 339 -16.69 -0.12 3.99
C LYS A 339 -17.87 -1.03 4.31
N SER A 340 -18.94 -0.42 4.84
CA SER A 340 -20.21 -1.10 5.18
C SER A 340 -21.40 -0.63 4.36
N VAL A 341 -21.21 0.39 3.52
CA VAL A 341 -22.26 0.96 2.65
C VAL A 341 -21.69 1.27 1.27
N GLY A 342 -22.53 1.15 0.25
CA GLY A 342 -22.25 1.62 -1.10
C GLY A 342 -22.39 3.14 -1.24
N PRO A 343 -22.11 3.69 -2.44
CA PRO A 343 -22.12 5.14 -2.68
C PRO A 343 -23.49 5.82 -2.52
N HIS A 344 -24.57 5.04 -2.57
CA HIS A 344 -25.95 5.54 -2.35
C HIS A 344 -26.43 5.36 -0.90
N GLY A 345 -25.56 4.87 -0.01
CA GLY A 345 -25.88 4.64 1.41
C GLY A 345 -26.52 3.28 1.69
N ASP A 346 -26.76 2.46 0.67
CA ASP A 346 -27.26 1.10 0.83
C ASP A 346 -26.24 0.22 1.54
N ALA A 347 -26.70 -0.60 2.49
CA ALA A 347 -25.83 -1.53 3.20
C ALA A 347 -25.33 -2.64 2.26
N VAL A 348 -24.04 -3.00 2.40
CA VAL A 348 -23.49 -4.16 1.70
C VAL A 348 -24.01 -5.45 2.35
N SER A 349 -24.26 -6.48 1.53
CA SER A 349 -24.90 -7.74 1.96
C SER A 349 -23.94 -8.77 2.57
N GLY A 350 -22.63 -8.49 2.61
CA GLY A 350 -21.62 -9.43 3.08
C GLY A 350 -20.33 -8.76 3.56
N ALA A 351 -19.33 -9.59 3.91
CA ALA A 351 -18.00 -9.09 4.26
C ALA A 351 -17.31 -8.47 3.02
N THR A 352 -16.66 -7.33 3.23
CA THR A 352 -15.89 -6.59 2.23
C THR A 352 -14.39 -6.88 2.41
N ALA A 353 -13.52 -5.88 2.34
CA ALA A 353 -12.07 -6.12 2.45
C ALA A 353 -11.69 -6.86 3.74
N PRO A 354 -10.87 -7.94 3.65
CA PRO A 354 -10.36 -8.62 4.83
C PRO A 354 -9.30 -7.75 5.54
N ALA A 355 -9.03 -8.08 6.80
CA ALA A 355 -7.86 -7.50 7.47
C ALA A 355 -6.58 -7.98 6.76
N LEU A 356 -5.74 -7.03 6.34
CA LEU A 356 -4.46 -7.32 5.68
C LEU A 356 -3.32 -7.12 6.67
N TRP A 357 -2.45 -8.12 6.76
CA TRP A 357 -1.18 -7.99 7.48
C TRP A 357 -0.14 -8.88 6.83
N GLY A 358 1.10 -8.82 7.31
CA GLY A 358 2.16 -9.55 6.67
C GLY A 358 3.54 -9.13 7.12
N GLY A 359 4.53 -9.58 6.36
CA GLY A 359 5.92 -9.28 6.63
C GLY A 359 6.85 -9.97 5.66
N GLU A 360 8.14 -9.87 5.96
CA GLU A 360 9.21 -10.37 5.10
C GLU A 360 9.40 -11.88 5.24
N GLY A 361 9.54 -12.57 4.11
CA GLY A 361 10.14 -13.90 4.07
C GLY A 361 11.67 -13.79 3.99
N SER A 362 12.46 -14.53 4.77
CA SER A 362 12.10 -15.59 5.73
C SER A 362 11.88 -15.10 7.17
N VAL A 363 12.03 -13.81 7.49
CA VAL A 363 11.91 -13.28 8.87
C VAL A 363 10.61 -13.71 9.54
N GLY A 364 9.49 -13.60 8.85
CA GLY A 364 8.18 -14.03 9.31
C GLY A 364 8.09 -15.52 9.64
N GLN A 365 8.91 -16.38 8.99
CA GLN A 365 8.98 -17.82 9.30
C GLN A 365 9.38 -18.06 10.76
N HIS A 366 10.21 -17.17 11.29
CA HIS A 366 10.72 -17.21 12.66
C HIS A 366 9.90 -16.34 13.64
N SER A 367 8.71 -15.92 13.24
CA SER A 367 7.83 -15.09 14.07
C SER A 367 6.43 -15.71 14.19
N TYR A 368 5.64 -15.69 13.12
CA TYR A 368 4.23 -16.05 13.16
C TYR A 368 3.86 -17.23 12.25
N HIS A 369 4.80 -17.84 11.53
CA HIS A 369 4.48 -19.01 10.69
C HIS A 369 4.06 -20.25 11.49
N GLN A 370 4.45 -20.36 12.77
CA GLN A 370 3.87 -21.36 13.68
C GLN A 370 2.34 -21.27 13.68
N TRP A 371 1.80 -20.06 13.81
CA TRP A 371 0.36 -19.81 13.75
C TRP A 371 -0.19 -20.06 12.35
N LEU A 372 0.53 -19.66 11.29
CA LEU A 372 0.10 -19.96 9.92
C LEU A 372 0.02 -21.45 9.63
N HIS A 373 0.85 -22.31 10.23
CA HIS A 373 0.84 -23.75 9.96
C HIS A 373 -0.09 -24.54 10.85
N GLN A 374 -0.07 -24.28 12.15
CA GLN A 374 -0.74 -25.11 13.16
C GLN A 374 -1.79 -24.33 13.98
N GLY A 375 -2.00 -23.05 13.69
CA GLY A 375 -3.09 -22.26 14.28
C GLY A 375 -4.46 -22.80 13.86
N SER A 376 -5.46 -22.57 14.71
CA SER A 376 -6.82 -23.08 14.50
C SER A 376 -7.64 -22.31 13.45
N GLN A 377 -7.07 -21.24 12.87
CA GLN A 377 -7.72 -20.43 11.85
C GLN A 377 -7.00 -20.67 10.52
N ASP A 378 -7.77 -20.83 9.45
CA ASP A 378 -7.25 -20.76 8.08
C ASP A 378 -7.16 -19.28 7.66
N VAL A 379 -6.13 -18.93 6.91
CA VAL A 379 -5.95 -17.60 6.34
C VAL A 379 -5.25 -17.73 4.99
N PRO A 380 -5.88 -17.24 3.90
CA PRO A 380 -5.23 -17.14 2.60
C PRO A 380 -3.94 -16.33 2.67
N CYS A 381 -2.86 -16.92 2.17
CA CYS A 381 -1.54 -16.29 2.08
C CYS A 381 -1.24 -15.80 0.66
N GLU A 382 -0.37 -14.81 0.54
CA GLU A 382 0.10 -14.28 -0.72
C GLU A 382 1.62 -14.16 -0.68
N PHE A 383 2.30 -15.01 -1.45
CA PHE A 383 3.76 -15.01 -1.54
C PHE A 383 4.19 -14.11 -2.68
N ILE A 384 5.10 -13.17 -2.42
CA ILE A 384 5.71 -12.34 -3.47
C ILE A 384 7.20 -12.62 -3.51
N LEU A 385 7.63 -13.44 -4.46
CA LEU A 385 9.02 -13.77 -4.70
C LEU A 385 9.58 -12.88 -5.81
N ALA A 386 10.36 -11.87 -5.44
CA ALA A 386 10.95 -10.94 -6.39
C ALA A 386 12.38 -10.57 -5.95
N PRO A 387 13.32 -11.52 -6.00
CA PRO A 387 14.70 -11.25 -5.62
C PRO A 387 15.39 -10.34 -6.64
N ASP A 388 16.39 -9.60 -6.17
CA ASP A 388 17.45 -9.07 -7.03
C ASP A 388 18.45 -10.20 -7.32
N ARG A 389 18.38 -10.77 -8.53
CA ARG A 389 19.18 -11.95 -8.89
C ARG A 389 20.65 -11.65 -9.13
N ASN A 390 21.01 -10.37 -9.24
CA ASN A 390 22.38 -9.95 -9.53
C ASN A 390 23.25 -9.84 -8.27
N ARG A 391 22.66 -9.93 -7.07
CA ARG A 391 23.38 -9.77 -5.80
C ARG A 391 24.18 -11.00 -5.38
N ASP A 392 23.47 -12.07 -5.00
CA ASP A 392 24.10 -13.30 -4.51
C ASP A 392 23.27 -14.52 -4.89
N ALA A 393 23.84 -15.38 -5.74
CA ALA A 393 23.15 -16.53 -6.29
C ALA A 393 22.78 -17.58 -5.22
N GLU A 394 23.59 -17.71 -4.15
CA GLU A 394 23.31 -18.65 -3.06
C GLU A 394 22.13 -18.16 -2.21
N GLY A 395 22.17 -16.91 -1.77
CA GLY A 395 21.08 -16.28 -1.03
C GLY A 395 19.77 -16.26 -1.80
N VAL A 396 19.80 -15.95 -3.11
CA VAL A 396 18.60 -15.98 -3.97
C VAL A 396 18.02 -17.38 -4.08
N LYS A 397 18.88 -18.41 -4.19
CA LYS A 397 18.45 -19.81 -4.21
C LYS A 397 17.81 -20.21 -2.88
N ALA A 398 18.42 -19.85 -1.76
CA ALA A 398 17.89 -20.13 -0.43
C ALA A 398 16.53 -19.43 -0.22
N LEU A 399 16.44 -18.12 -0.52
CA LEU A 399 15.20 -17.34 -0.43
C LEU A 399 14.07 -17.97 -1.26
N THR A 400 14.37 -18.36 -2.49
CA THR A 400 13.43 -19.03 -3.39
C THR A 400 12.96 -20.37 -2.82
N ALA A 401 13.88 -21.21 -2.33
CA ALA A 401 13.56 -22.50 -1.73
C ALA A 401 12.67 -22.33 -0.49
N HIS A 402 12.97 -21.36 0.37
CA HIS A 402 12.16 -21.01 1.52
C HIS A 402 10.74 -20.57 1.12
N ALA A 403 10.59 -19.70 0.11
CA ALA A 403 9.27 -19.26 -0.38
C ALA A 403 8.43 -20.44 -0.86
N LEU A 404 9.02 -21.29 -1.72
CA LEU A 404 8.35 -22.44 -2.31
C LEU A 404 7.98 -23.50 -1.26
N ALA A 405 8.90 -23.81 -0.34
CA ALA A 405 8.66 -24.77 0.73
C ALA A 405 7.51 -24.32 1.65
N GLN A 406 7.46 -23.04 2.02
CA GLN A 406 6.36 -22.53 2.86
C GLN A 406 5.02 -22.59 2.14
N ALA A 407 4.95 -22.19 0.86
CA ALA A 407 3.73 -22.31 0.06
C ALA A 407 3.28 -23.78 -0.10
N GLU A 408 4.23 -24.71 -0.22
CA GLU A 408 3.94 -26.14 -0.31
C GLU A 408 3.41 -26.70 1.01
N VAL A 409 4.09 -26.45 2.14
CA VAL A 409 3.68 -27.00 3.45
C VAL A 409 2.32 -26.43 3.87
N LEU A 410 2.02 -25.17 3.58
CA LEU A 410 0.70 -24.59 3.84
C LEU A 410 -0.42 -25.34 3.12
N ALA A 411 -0.21 -25.71 1.85
CA ALA A 411 -1.21 -26.42 1.06
C ALA A 411 -1.28 -27.92 1.40
N ASN A 412 -0.13 -28.57 1.54
CA ASN A 412 -0.03 -30.03 1.59
C ASN A 412 -0.05 -30.59 3.02
N GLY A 413 0.42 -29.83 4.00
CA GLY A 413 0.56 -30.29 5.38
C GLY A 413 1.64 -31.36 5.54
N ARG A 414 1.55 -32.08 6.66
CA ARG A 414 2.36 -33.23 7.07
C ARG A 414 1.51 -34.09 8.00
N THR A 415 1.09 -35.25 7.53
CA THR A 415 0.19 -36.19 8.21
C THR A 415 0.86 -36.89 9.39
N LEU A 416 0.06 -37.51 10.27
CA LEU A 416 0.60 -38.25 11.41
C LEU A 416 1.40 -39.47 10.95
N GLU A 417 0.96 -40.13 9.88
CA GLU A 417 1.65 -41.25 9.24
C GLU A 417 3.02 -40.82 8.72
N GLU A 418 3.11 -39.68 8.02
CA GLU A 418 4.38 -39.12 7.54
C GLU A 418 5.31 -38.77 8.70
N VAL A 419 4.80 -38.12 9.76
CA VAL A 419 5.61 -37.82 10.97
C VAL A 419 6.19 -39.10 11.58
N LYS A 420 5.37 -40.14 11.76
CA LYS A 420 5.80 -41.41 12.36
C LYS A 420 6.77 -42.18 11.46
N GLN A 421 6.66 -42.03 10.15
CA GLN A 421 7.56 -42.67 9.19
C GLN A 421 8.93 -41.98 9.16
N GLU A 422 8.95 -40.64 9.17
CA GLU A 422 10.18 -39.84 9.13
C GLU A 422 10.92 -39.82 10.48
N GLU A 423 10.18 -39.89 11.59
CA GLU A 423 10.70 -39.81 12.95
C GLU A 423 10.11 -40.92 13.84
N PRO A 424 10.54 -42.19 13.67
CA PRO A 424 9.90 -43.36 14.31
C PRO A 424 10.05 -43.45 15.83
N ASP A 425 11.02 -42.72 16.40
CA ASP A 425 11.33 -42.76 17.85
C ASP A 425 10.48 -41.78 18.68
N LEU A 426 9.58 -41.01 18.07
CA LEU A 426 8.71 -40.06 18.78
C LEU A 426 7.61 -40.79 19.58
N THR A 427 7.22 -40.22 20.73
CA THR A 427 5.98 -40.65 21.39
C THR A 427 4.77 -40.27 20.56
N ASP A 428 3.65 -40.96 20.78
CA ASP A 428 2.39 -40.67 20.10
C ASP A 428 1.90 -39.23 20.35
N GLU A 429 2.15 -38.65 21.54
CA GLU A 429 1.76 -37.26 21.79
C GLU A 429 2.60 -36.29 20.96
N VAL A 430 3.92 -36.47 20.91
CA VAL A 430 4.82 -35.58 20.16
C VAL A 430 4.59 -35.72 18.66
N ALA A 431 4.34 -36.93 18.16
CA ALA A 431 4.02 -37.14 16.76
C ALA A 431 2.76 -36.35 16.34
N ARG A 432 1.71 -36.33 17.18
CA ARG A 432 0.50 -35.52 16.93
C ARG A 432 0.76 -34.02 16.97
N GLN A 433 1.65 -33.55 17.84
CA GLN A 433 2.05 -32.14 17.91
C GLN A 433 2.84 -31.66 16.68
N LYS A 434 3.49 -32.58 15.95
CA LYS A 434 4.25 -32.30 14.73
C LYS A 434 3.43 -32.39 13.44
N VAL A 435 2.12 -32.67 13.53
CA VAL A 435 1.22 -32.69 12.36
C VAL A 435 1.00 -31.26 11.85
N HIS A 436 1.10 -31.09 10.54
CA HIS A 436 0.68 -29.88 9.84
C HIS A 436 -0.62 -30.20 9.09
N ALA A 437 -1.71 -29.49 9.38
CA ALA A 437 -3.02 -29.82 8.80
C ALA A 437 -3.05 -29.65 7.27
N GLY A 438 -2.20 -28.79 6.71
CA GLY A 438 -2.29 -28.38 5.30
C GLY A 438 -3.61 -27.65 5.03
N GLY A 439 -4.04 -27.64 3.77
CA GLY A 439 -5.35 -27.10 3.40
C GLY A 439 -5.43 -25.57 3.39
N ARG A 440 -4.31 -24.85 3.48
CA ARG A 440 -4.27 -23.39 3.59
C ARG A 440 -3.98 -22.77 2.24
N ALA A 441 -4.89 -21.92 1.78
CA ALA A 441 -4.83 -21.35 0.44
C ALA A 441 -3.67 -20.36 0.28
N SER A 442 -3.06 -20.31 -0.91
CA SER A 442 -2.05 -19.33 -1.23
C SER A 442 -2.06 -18.90 -2.69
N THR A 443 -1.80 -17.61 -2.93
CA THR A 443 -1.40 -17.09 -4.25
C THR A 443 0.11 -16.91 -4.29
N PHE A 444 0.74 -17.22 -5.41
CA PHE A 444 2.19 -17.08 -5.57
C PHE A 444 2.54 -16.16 -6.73
N PHE A 445 3.15 -15.02 -6.42
CA PHE A 445 3.70 -14.06 -7.37
C PHE A 445 5.20 -14.32 -7.51
N ALA A 446 5.67 -14.33 -8.76
CA ALA A 446 7.08 -14.40 -9.06
C ALA A 446 7.46 -13.34 -10.10
N HIS A 447 8.56 -12.64 -9.85
CA HIS A 447 9.22 -11.82 -10.85
C HIS A 447 10.67 -12.27 -10.99
N SER A 448 11.21 -12.26 -12.20
CA SER A 448 12.57 -12.72 -12.46
C SER A 448 13.62 -11.75 -11.91
N GLN A 449 13.40 -10.44 -12.00
CA GLN A 449 14.32 -9.42 -11.50
C GLN A 449 13.55 -8.23 -10.92
N PHE A 450 13.78 -7.87 -9.66
CA PHE A 450 13.02 -6.80 -9.02
C PHE A 450 13.74 -5.44 -9.09
N GLU A 451 13.45 -4.71 -10.19
CA GLU A 451 13.93 -3.35 -10.50
C GLU A 451 12.81 -2.29 -10.30
N PRO A 452 13.12 -0.98 -10.37
CA PRO A 452 12.14 0.12 -10.32
C PRO A 452 10.85 -0.11 -11.14
N GLN A 453 10.97 -0.60 -12.38
CA GLN A 453 9.80 -0.89 -13.24
C GLN A 453 8.95 -2.05 -12.67
N ALA A 454 9.59 -3.10 -12.13
CA ALA A 454 8.86 -4.22 -11.52
C ALA A 454 8.11 -3.79 -10.25
N PHE A 455 8.69 -2.88 -9.47
CA PHE A 455 8.00 -2.25 -8.34
C PHE A 455 6.80 -1.43 -8.79
N GLY A 456 6.99 -0.56 -9.79
CA GLY A 456 5.93 0.27 -10.35
C GLY A 456 4.73 -0.55 -10.82
N SER A 457 4.99 -1.62 -11.59
CA SER A 457 3.93 -2.50 -12.09
C SER A 457 3.21 -3.26 -10.98
N LEU A 458 3.94 -3.71 -9.93
CA LEU A 458 3.33 -4.39 -8.79
C LEU A 458 2.42 -3.46 -8.00
N VAL A 459 2.85 -2.24 -7.68
CA VAL A 459 2.03 -1.32 -6.90
C VAL A 459 0.79 -0.90 -7.70
N ALA A 460 0.92 -0.60 -8.99
CA ALA A 460 -0.22 -0.33 -9.87
C ALA A 460 -1.18 -1.53 -9.96
N LEU A 461 -0.67 -2.77 -9.97
CA LEU A 461 -1.50 -3.97 -9.94
C LEU A 461 -2.40 -4.01 -8.69
N TYR A 462 -1.85 -3.69 -7.52
CA TYR A 462 -2.65 -3.62 -6.28
C TYR A 462 -3.63 -2.45 -6.28
N GLU A 463 -3.29 -1.30 -6.85
CA GLU A 463 -4.23 -0.17 -7.00
C GLU A 463 -5.45 -0.58 -7.84
N HIS A 464 -5.22 -1.20 -9.00
CA HIS A 464 -6.30 -1.69 -9.86
C HIS A 464 -7.08 -2.83 -9.23
N ARG A 465 -6.41 -3.79 -8.61
CA ARG A 465 -7.04 -4.87 -7.81
C ARG A 465 -7.98 -4.29 -6.75
N THR A 466 -7.52 -3.25 -6.05
CA THR A 466 -8.30 -2.55 -5.02
C THR A 466 -9.54 -1.90 -5.62
N TYR A 467 -9.40 -1.20 -6.74
CA TYR A 467 -10.52 -0.56 -7.44
C TYR A 467 -11.57 -1.60 -7.89
N PHE A 468 -11.14 -2.66 -8.56
CA PHE A 468 -12.04 -3.71 -9.04
C PHE A 468 -12.71 -4.48 -7.90
N ALA A 469 -11.99 -4.77 -6.80
CA ALA A 469 -12.60 -5.41 -5.64
C ALA A 469 -13.69 -4.52 -5.01
N GLY A 470 -13.43 -3.20 -4.90
CA GLY A 470 -14.42 -2.22 -4.47
C GLY A 470 -15.66 -2.22 -5.36
N HIS A 471 -15.47 -2.26 -6.69
CA HIS A 471 -16.56 -2.33 -7.66
C HIS A 471 -17.40 -3.61 -7.50
N LEU A 472 -16.77 -4.78 -7.31
CA LEU A 472 -17.49 -6.05 -7.07
C LEU A 472 -18.36 -6.03 -5.80
N TRP A 473 -17.94 -5.28 -4.78
CA TRP A 473 -18.72 -5.07 -3.55
C TRP A 473 -19.74 -3.92 -3.66
N GLY A 474 -19.77 -3.18 -4.78
CA GLY A 474 -20.62 -2.00 -4.93
C GLY A 474 -20.21 -0.84 -4.04
N LEU A 475 -18.92 -0.70 -3.75
CA LEU A 475 -18.35 0.32 -2.86
C LEU A 475 -17.81 1.53 -3.62
N ASN A 476 -17.59 2.62 -2.90
CA ASN A 476 -16.71 3.70 -3.34
C ASN A 476 -15.30 3.50 -2.73
N PRO A 477 -14.29 3.07 -3.53
CA PRO A 477 -12.94 2.85 -3.02
C PRO A 477 -12.16 4.15 -2.80
N PHE A 478 -12.69 5.30 -3.20
CA PHE A 478 -11.95 6.57 -3.22
C PHE A 478 -12.27 7.53 -2.07
N ASP A 479 -13.33 7.27 -1.28
CA ASP A 479 -13.66 8.04 -0.08
C ASP A 479 -13.13 7.40 1.21
N GLN A 480 -13.25 8.10 2.35
CA GLN A 480 -12.81 7.61 3.67
C GLN A 480 -13.58 8.27 4.84
N TRP A 481 -14.91 8.33 4.81
CA TRP A 481 -15.69 9.01 5.86
C TRP A 481 -15.46 8.49 7.29
N GLY A 482 -15.03 7.22 7.43
CA GLY A 482 -14.78 6.58 8.72
C GLY A 482 -13.74 7.27 9.61
N VAL A 483 -12.83 8.07 9.04
CA VAL A 483 -11.74 8.72 9.81
C VAL A 483 -12.15 10.08 10.41
N GLU A 484 -13.21 10.72 9.91
CA GLU A 484 -13.55 12.11 10.24
C GLU A 484 -14.09 12.28 11.67
N ARG A 485 -14.80 11.27 12.19
CA ARG A 485 -15.37 11.32 13.54
C ARG A 485 -14.28 11.34 14.62
N GLY A 486 -13.21 10.58 14.43
CA GLY A 486 -12.06 10.56 15.33
C GLY A 486 -11.39 11.93 15.43
N LYS A 487 -11.11 12.57 14.27
CA LYS A 487 -10.52 13.92 14.19
C LYS A 487 -11.38 14.98 14.92
N THR A 488 -12.70 14.92 14.69
CA THR A 488 -13.65 15.82 15.36
C THR A 488 -13.65 15.59 16.88
N MET A 489 -13.58 14.33 17.32
CA MET A 489 -13.55 13.99 18.74
C MET A 489 -12.26 14.47 19.41
N ALA A 490 -11.10 14.24 18.79
CA ALA A 490 -9.82 14.70 19.31
C ALA A 490 -9.82 16.22 19.56
N SER A 491 -10.30 17.01 18.59
CA SER A 491 -10.45 18.47 18.75
C SER A 491 -11.34 18.87 19.93
N ARG A 492 -12.42 18.13 20.19
CA ARG A 492 -13.33 18.38 21.33
C ARG A 492 -12.73 17.98 22.67
N LEU A 493 -11.81 17.03 22.70
CA LEU A 493 -11.18 16.55 23.92
C LEU A 493 -10.00 17.42 24.38
N LYS A 494 -9.38 18.20 23.49
CA LYS A 494 -8.23 19.07 23.85
C LYS A 494 -8.49 19.99 25.05
N PRO A 495 -9.61 20.74 25.14
CA PRO A 495 -9.88 21.57 26.31
C PRO A 495 -10.04 20.72 27.58
N ALA A 496 -10.63 19.52 27.48
CA ALA A 496 -10.77 18.64 28.63
C ALA A 496 -9.42 18.09 29.11
N VAL A 497 -8.54 17.72 28.19
CA VAL A 497 -7.15 17.31 28.51
C VAL A 497 -6.35 18.47 29.11
N ALA A 498 -6.60 19.70 28.67
CA ALA A 498 -5.98 20.91 29.22
C ALA A 498 -6.55 21.34 30.60
N GLY A 499 -7.58 20.65 31.12
CA GLY A 499 -8.26 21.03 32.36
C GLY A 499 -9.21 22.23 32.23
N GLU A 500 -9.52 22.65 31.01
CA GLU A 500 -10.39 23.79 30.69
C GLU A 500 -11.88 23.38 30.57
N ALA A 501 -12.15 22.08 30.48
CA ALA A 501 -13.49 21.52 30.36
C ALA A 501 -13.55 20.08 30.91
N THR A 502 -14.76 19.49 30.96
CA THR A 502 -14.96 18.06 31.24
C THR A 502 -15.38 17.32 29.98
N ALA A 503 -14.89 16.10 29.78
CA ALA A 503 -15.32 15.28 28.66
C ALA A 503 -16.75 14.74 28.90
N ALA A 504 -17.56 14.68 27.85
CA ALA A 504 -18.95 14.25 27.95
C ALA A 504 -19.10 12.73 28.22
N ASP A 505 -18.21 11.91 27.65
CA ASP A 505 -18.18 10.48 27.94
C ASP A 505 -17.54 10.22 29.31
N THR A 506 -18.24 9.49 30.16
CA THR A 506 -17.83 9.20 31.54
C THR A 506 -16.53 8.41 31.60
N VAL A 507 -16.35 7.44 30.69
CA VAL A 507 -15.10 6.65 30.65
C VAL A 507 -13.95 7.52 30.21
N THR A 508 -14.11 8.28 29.13
CA THR A 508 -13.10 9.24 28.67
C THR A 508 -12.75 10.26 29.75
N ASN A 509 -13.72 10.81 30.47
CA ASN A 509 -13.46 11.75 31.56
C ASN A 509 -12.66 11.11 32.71
N SER A 510 -13.00 9.87 33.08
CA SER A 510 -12.24 9.11 34.08
C SER A 510 -10.80 8.83 33.63
N LEU A 511 -10.58 8.57 32.34
CA LEU A 511 -9.24 8.37 31.78
C LEU A 511 -8.42 9.67 31.78
N ILE A 512 -9.06 10.81 31.45
CA ILE A 512 -8.39 12.12 31.54
C ILE A 512 -7.95 12.40 32.98
N ALA A 513 -8.80 12.15 33.97
CA ALA A 513 -8.43 12.28 35.39
C ALA A 513 -7.22 11.40 35.74
N MET A 514 -7.24 10.13 35.34
CA MET A 514 -6.11 9.20 35.54
C MET A 514 -4.80 9.69 34.91
N ILE A 515 -4.85 10.20 33.67
CA ILE A 515 -3.67 10.64 32.91
C ILE A 515 -3.12 11.97 33.45
N THR A 516 -4.01 12.90 33.83
CA THR A 516 -3.63 14.25 34.29
C THR A 516 -3.32 14.30 35.78
N GLY A 517 -3.60 13.24 36.54
CA GLY A 517 -3.37 13.18 37.98
C GLY A 517 -4.36 13.99 38.81
N ASN A 518 -5.57 14.22 38.28
CA ASN A 518 -6.67 14.94 38.92
C ASN A 518 -7.67 14.03 39.64
#